data_AF-A0A7X7LVN2-F1
#
_entry.id   AF-A0A7X7LVN2-F1
#
_cell.length_a   1.000
_cell.length_b   1.000
_cell.length_c   1.000
_cell.angle_alpha   90.00
_cell.angle_beta   90.00
_cell.angle_gamma   90.00
#
_symmetry.space_group_name_H-M   'P 1'
#
loop_
_entity.id
_entity.type
_entity.pdbx_description
1 polymer ?
#
loop_
_entity_poly.entity_id
_entity_poly.type
_entity_poly.pdbx_seq_one_letter_code
_entity_poly.pdbx_strand_id
1 'polypeptide(L)'
;PVPAFSLARLDAPETRFGAEDMRGQVWLLNVWASWCVACRQEHPVLVSLARQDVVPIVGLNYKELRGDGGIDMRGVSLEDETARSIQRARRWLADHGDPYALSVLDIDGRVGIDFGVYGVPETFLIDRDGRIRYKHIGPITPENLQQVLLPKIEELKRAG
;
A
#
# COMPACT_ATOMS: atom_id res chain seq x y z
N PRO A 1 14.35 -7.89 5.01
CA PRO A 1 14.34 -7.37 3.62
C PRO A 1 12.88 -7.31 3.14
N VAL A 2 12.58 -6.50 2.14
CA VAL A 2 11.30 -6.61 1.43
C VAL A 2 11.21 -8.02 0.80
N PRO A 3 10.11 -8.77 1.00
CA PRO A 3 9.90 -10.05 0.33
C PRO A 3 9.92 -9.91 -1.19
N ALA A 4 10.35 -10.94 -1.91
CA ALA A 4 10.37 -10.89 -3.37
C ALA A 4 8.92 -10.85 -3.90
N PHE A 5 8.62 -9.83 -4.71
CA PHE A 5 7.35 -9.75 -5.42
C PHE A 5 7.52 -9.01 -6.75
N SER A 6 6.56 -9.21 -7.64
CA SER A 6 6.34 -8.41 -8.83
C SER A 6 4.84 -8.45 -9.08
N LEU A 7 4.16 -7.30 -9.04
CA LEU A 7 2.70 -7.21 -9.15
C LEU A 7 2.30 -6.19 -10.21
N ALA A 8 1.14 -6.39 -10.82
CA ALA A 8 0.57 -5.45 -11.78
C ALA A 8 0.24 -4.11 -11.11
N ARG A 9 0.47 -3.01 -11.81
CA ARG A 9 0.10 -1.68 -11.34
C ARG A 9 -1.39 -1.39 -11.57
N LEU A 10 -2.00 -0.63 -10.68
CA LEU A 10 -3.41 -0.25 -10.75
C LEU A 10 -3.69 0.72 -11.91
N ASP A 11 -2.77 1.64 -12.18
CA ASP A 11 -2.88 2.65 -13.23
C ASP A 11 -2.54 2.09 -14.61
N ALA A 12 -1.55 1.20 -14.67
CA ALA A 12 -1.06 0.54 -15.88
C ALA A 12 -0.92 -0.99 -15.67
N PRO A 13 -2.01 -1.78 -15.75
CA PRO A 13 -2.02 -3.22 -15.42
C PRO A 13 -1.08 -4.10 -16.24
N GLU A 14 -0.66 -3.63 -17.41
CA GLU A 14 0.35 -4.25 -18.27
C GLU A 14 1.79 -4.10 -17.73
N THR A 15 2.01 -3.13 -16.83
CA THR A 15 3.29 -2.88 -16.19
C THR A 15 3.34 -3.49 -14.80
N ARG A 16 4.54 -3.86 -14.36
CA ARG A 16 4.77 -4.45 -13.04
C ARG A 16 5.70 -3.57 -12.22
N PHE A 17 5.51 -3.66 -10.90
CA PHE A 17 6.40 -3.08 -9.90
C PHE A 17 6.68 -4.14 -8.84
N GLY A 18 7.91 -4.18 -8.33
CA GLY A 18 8.41 -5.25 -7.48
C GLY A 18 9.43 -4.79 -6.43
N ALA A 19 9.92 -5.76 -5.66
CA ALA A 19 10.87 -5.53 -4.57
C ALA A 19 12.17 -4.83 -5.04
N GLU A 20 12.66 -5.18 -6.22
CA GLU A 20 13.89 -4.58 -6.77
C GLU A 20 13.71 -3.10 -7.16
N ASP A 21 12.50 -2.70 -7.57
CA ASP A 21 12.17 -1.31 -7.89
C ASP A 21 12.12 -0.42 -6.63
N MET A 22 12.08 -1.03 -5.44
CA MET A 22 12.09 -0.33 -4.15
C MET A 22 13.51 -0.03 -3.64
N ARG A 23 14.54 -0.29 -4.44
CA ARG A 23 15.93 0.08 -4.12
C ARG A 23 16.25 1.50 -4.55
N GLY A 24 17.33 2.06 -4.01
CA GLY A 24 17.88 3.36 -4.41
C GLY A 24 17.28 4.58 -3.69
N GLN A 25 16.12 4.44 -3.04
CA GLN A 25 15.53 5.51 -2.23
C GLN A 25 14.70 4.97 -1.06
N VAL A 26 14.30 5.86 -0.16
CA VAL A 26 13.40 5.53 0.96
C VAL A 26 11.96 5.48 0.46
N TRP A 27 11.21 4.46 0.87
CA TRP A 27 9.82 4.27 0.48
C TRP A 27 8.92 4.08 1.71
N LEU A 28 7.69 4.56 1.60
CA LEU A 28 6.59 4.12 2.45
C LEU A 28 5.74 3.13 1.64
N LEU A 29 5.54 1.91 2.13
CA LEU A 29 4.60 0.96 1.54
C LEU A 29 3.38 0.83 2.45
N ASN A 30 2.21 1.22 1.97
CA ASN A 30 0.96 1.21 2.72
C ASN A 30 0.04 0.13 2.14
N VAL A 31 -0.43 -0.77 2.99
CA VAL A 31 -1.31 -1.87 2.63
C VAL A 31 -2.75 -1.48 2.92
N TRP A 32 -3.60 -1.48 1.88
CA TRP A 32 -4.94 -0.89 1.94
C TRP A 32 -5.96 -1.67 1.10
N ALA A 33 -7.24 -1.44 1.36
CA ALA A 33 -8.34 -1.96 0.55
C ALA A 33 -9.59 -1.07 0.66
N SER A 34 -10.47 -1.05 -0.34
CA SER A 34 -11.64 -0.15 -0.32
C SER A 34 -12.69 -0.51 0.74
N TRP A 35 -12.76 -1.79 1.12
CA TRP A 35 -13.68 -2.32 2.13
C TRP A 35 -13.23 -2.03 3.57
N CYS A 36 -12.00 -1.57 3.75
CA CYS A 36 -11.38 -1.39 5.06
C CYS A 36 -11.74 -0.03 5.67
N VAL A 37 -12.53 -0.05 6.76
CA VAL A 37 -12.95 1.17 7.47
C VAL A 37 -11.76 1.93 8.05
N ALA A 38 -10.79 1.24 8.65
CA ALA A 38 -9.59 1.87 9.20
C ALA A 38 -8.71 2.51 8.11
N CYS A 39 -8.69 1.93 6.91
CA CYS A 39 -7.98 2.48 5.75
C CYS A 39 -8.62 3.81 5.32
N ARG A 40 -9.96 3.90 5.35
CA ARG A 40 -10.67 5.18 5.14
C ARG A 40 -10.33 6.22 6.21
N GLN A 41 -10.11 5.81 7.46
CA GLN A 41 -9.77 6.72 8.56
C GLN A 41 -8.37 7.33 8.41
N GLU A 42 -7.37 6.54 7.98
CA GLU A 42 -6.00 7.05 7.78
C GLU A 42 -5.83 7.85 6.48
N HIS A 43 -6.70 7.63 5.49
CA HIS A 43 -6.50 8.13 4.13
C HIS A 43 -6.27 9.64 4.01
N PRO A 44 -7.03 10.51 4.70
CA PRO A 44 -6.77 11.95 4.67
C PRO A 44 -5.37 12.33 5.17
N VAL A 45 -4.82 11.56 6.11
CA VAL A 45 -3.47 11.74 6.64
C VAL A 45 -2.43 11.38 5.57
N LEU A 46 -2.63 10.27 4.85
CA LEU A 46 -1.76 9.88 3.75
C LEU A 46 -1.81 10.87 2.59
N VAL A 47 -2.99 11.37 2.22
CA VAL A 47 -3.16 12.43 1.20
C VAL A 47 -2.43 13.70 1.61
N SER A 48 -2.51 14.09 2.89
CA SER A 48 -1.77 15.23 3.41
C SER A 48 -0.26 15.00 3.44
N LEU A 49 0.20 13.76 3.67
CA LEU A 49 1.61 13.40 3.65
C LEU A 49 2.17 13.45 2.22
N ALA A 50 1.45 12.89 1.25
CA ALA A 50 1.84 12.88 -0.16
C ALA A 50 2.07 14.29 -0.71
N ARG A 51 1.24 15.27 -0.29
CA ARG A 51 1.39 16.68 -0.68
C ARG A 51 2.65 17.36 -0.15
N GLN A 52 3.29 16.80 0.88
CA GLN A 52 4.53 17.34 1.45
C GLN A 52 5.77 16.87 0.67
N ASP A 53 5.63 15.89 -0.22
CA ASP A 53 6.70 15.34 -1.05
C ASP A 53 7.94 14.88 -0.25
N VAL A 54 7.72 14.43 0.99
CA VAL A 54 8.81 14.00 1.89
C VAL A 54 9.27 12.57 1.63
N VAL A 55 8.35 11.69 1.23
CA VAL A 55 8.61 10.28 0.89
C VAL A 55 7.56 9.79 -0.11
N PRO A 56 7.94 9.03 -1.15
CA PRO A 56 6.98 8.41 -2.05
C PRO A 56 6.26 7.26 -1.35
N ILE A 57 4.94 7.21 -1.53
CA ILE A 57 4.07 6.18 -0.97
C ILE A 57 3.68 5.20 -2.08
N VAL A 58 3.96 3.92 -1.88
CA VAL A 58 3.45 2.82 -2.72
C VAL A 58 2.25 2.19 -2.01
N GLY A 59 1.13 2.07 -2.72
CA GLY A 59 -0.04 1.35 -2.25
C GLY A 59 0.05 -0.14 -2.60
N LEU A 60 -0.16 -1.02 -1.63
CA LEU A 60 -0.41 -2.45 -1.85
C LEU A 60 -1.91 -2.70 -1.68
N ASN A 61 -2.65 -2.76 -2.80
CA ASN A 61 -4.09 -2.99 -2.78
C ASN A 61 -4.36 -4.48 -2.48
N TYR A 62 -4.78 -4.75 -1.26
CA TYR A 62 -4.79 -6.08 -0.66
C TYR A 62 -6.17 -6.72 -0.69
N LYS A 63 -6.30 -7.88 -1.35
CA LYS A 63 -7.53 -8.70 -1.36
C LYS A 63 -8.79 -7.88 -1.56
N GLU A 64 -8.80 -7.04 -2.60
CA GLU A 64 -9.84 -6.03 -2.83
C GLU A 64 -11.26 -6.61 -2.91
N LEU A 65 -11.43 -7.83 -3.44
CA LEU A 65 -12.70 -8.56 -3.37
C LEU A 65 -12.71 -9.62 -2.28
N ARG A 66 -11.66 -10.44 -2.18
CA ARG A 66 -11.60 -11.59 -1.25
C ARG A 66 -11.67 -11.19 0.23
N GLY A 67 -11.22 -9.99 0.57
CA GLY A 67 -11.28 -9.45 1.92
C GLY A 67 -12.64 -8.82 2.26
N ASP A 68 -13.49 -8.58 1.26
CA ASP A 68 -14.81 -8.00 1.46
C ASP A 68 -15.83 -9.09 1.81
N GLY A 69 -16.25 -9.14 3.08
CA GLY A 69 -17.23 -10.12 3.56
C GLY A 69 -18.61 -10.04 2.89
N GLY A 70 -18.89 -8.99 2.12
CA GLY A 70 -20.12 -8.85 1.33
C GLY A 70 -20.09 -9.51 -0.05
N ILE A 71 -18.95 -10.08 -0.48
CA ILE A 71 -18.79 -10.64 -1.83
C ILE A 71 -18.66 -12.16 -1.78
N ASP A 72 -19.58 -12.85 -2.47
CA ASP A 72 -19.43 -14.28 -2.77
C ASP A 72 -18.44 -14.46 -3.93
N MET A 73 -17.32 -15.13 -3.64
CA MET A 73 -16.26 -15.40 -4.61
C MET A 73 -16.47 -16.71 -5.38
N ARG A 74 -17.53 -17.49 -5.10
CA ARG A 74 -17.80 -18.73 -5.81
C ARG A 74 -18.07 -18.46 -7.29
N GLY A 75 -17.32 -19.13 -8.16
CA GLY A 75 -17.46 -19.01 -9.61
C GLY A 75 -16.87 -17.72 -10.20
N VAL A 76 -16.22 -16.88 -9.40
CA VAL A 76 -15.53 -15.69 -9.91
C VAL A 76 -14.20 -16.11 -10.54
N SER A 77 -14.02 -15.81 -11.83
CA SER A 77 -12.75 -16.06 -12.52
C SER A 77 -11.67 -15.07 -12.05
N LEU A 78 -10.39 -15.40 -12.26
CA LEU A 78 -9.29 -14.48 -11.95
C LEU A 78 -9.37 -13.19 -12.78
N GLU A 79 -9.84 -13.30 -14.03
CA GLU A 79 -10.03 -12.15 -14.91
C GLU A 79 -11.10 -11.20 -14.36
N ASP A 80 -12.26 -11.75 -13.99
CA ASP A 80 -13.36 -10.98 -13.40
C ASP A 80 -12.96 -10.34 -12.06
N GLU A 81 -12.26 -11.11 -11.22
CA GLU A 81 -11.73 -10.61 -9.94
C GLU A 81 -10.79 -9.43 -10.16
N THR A 82 -9.85 -9.56 -11.11
CA THR A 82 -8.87 -8.52 -11.41
C THR A 82 -9.56 -7.26 -11.94
N ALA A 83 -10.46 -7.40 -12.92
CA ALA A 83 -11.19 -6.28 -13.51
C ALA A 83 -12.02 -5.52 -12.48
N ARG A 84 -12.77 -6.24 -11.62
CA ARG A 84 -13.58 -5.64 -10.56
C ARG A 84 -12.73 -5.00 -9.46
N SER A 85 -11.59 -5.61 -9.11
CA SER A 85 -10.64 -5.04 -8.13
C SER A 85 -10.08 -3.70 -8.63
N ILE A 86 -9.63 -3.65 -9.88
CA ILE A 86 -9.15 -2.42 -10.52
C ILE A 86 -10.25 -1.34 -10.49
N GLN A 87 -11.48 -1.69 -10.87
CA GLN A 87 -12.60 -0.75 -10.88
C GLN A 87 -12.87 -0.17 -9.49
N ARG A 88 -12.94 -1.03 -8.45
CA ARG A 88 -13.21 -0.59 -7.07
C ARG A 88 -12.09 0.28 -6.51
N ALA A 89 -10.85 -0.15 -6.67
CA ALA A 89 -9.69 0.60 -6.18
C ALA A 89 -9.58 1.97 -6.85
N ARG A 90 -9.73 2.05 -8.19
CA ARG A 90 -9.74 3.33 -8.91
C ARG A 90 -10.86 4.25 -8.46
N ARG A 91 -12.08 3.71 -8.29
CA ARG A 91 -13.22 4.50 -7.80
C ARG A 91 -12.95 5.05 -6.40
N TRP A 92 -12.42 4.22 -5.51
CA TRP A 92 -12.12 4.63 -4.15
C TRP A 92 -11.09 5.76 -4.10
N LEU A 93 -10.01 5.67 -4.90
CA LEU A 93 -9.01 6.74 -5.02
C LEU A 93 -9.57 8.01 -5.66
N ALA A 94 -10.45 7.88 -6.66
CA ALA A 94 -11.12 9.04 -7.25
C ALA A 94 -12.02 9.77 -6.22
N ASP A 95 -12.71 9.02 -5.37
CA ASP A 95 -13.65 9.57 -4.38
C ASP A 95 -12.93 10.19 -3.16
N HIS A 96 -11.75 9.69 -2.79
CA HIS A 96 -11.06 10.07 -1.54
C HIS A 96 -9.71 10.79 -1.76
N GLY A 97 -9.26 10.92 -3.01
CA GLY A 97 -7.93 11.40 -3.38
C GLY A 97 -6.91 10.26 -3.47
N ASP A 98 -5.87 10.44 -4.28
CA ASP A 98 -4.80 9.45 -4.44
C ASP A 98 -3.50 9.93 -3.79
N PRO A 99 -3.05 9.31 -2.66
CA PRO A 99 -1.78 9.63 -2.02
C PRO A 99 -0.60 8.84 -2.61
N TYR A 100 -0.87 7.88 -3.50
CA TYR A 100 0.12 6.91 -3.92
C TYR A 100 0.85 7.38 -5.17
N ALA A 101 2.18 7.26 -5.17
CA ALA A 101 2.99 7.42 -6.38
C ALA A 101 2.63 6.34 -7.42
N LEU A 102 2.31 5.14 -6.93
CA LEU A 102 1.67 4.05 -7.66
C LEU A 102 1.02 3.09 -6.67
N SER A 103 0.01 2.35 -7.13
CA SER A 103 -0.55 1.22 -6.40
C SER A 103 -0.34 -0.08 -7.18
N VAL A 104 -0.02 -1.17 -6.48
CA VAL A 104 0.07 -2.52 -7.05
C VAL A 104 -1.05 -3.42 -6.52
N LEU A 105 -1.46 -4.38 -7.33
CA LEU A 105 -2.62 -5.24 -7.10
C LEU A 105 -2.21 -6.58 -6.46
N ASP A 106 -2.42 -6.73 -5.15
CA ASP A 106 -2.23 -7.98 -4.41
C ASP A 106 -3.56 -8.73 -4.29
N ILE A 107 -4.06 -9.18 -5.44
CA ILE A 107 -5.41 -9.74 -5.61
C ILE A 107 -5.62 -10.98 -4.73
N ASP A 108 -4.69 -11.92 -4.75
CA ASP A 108 -4.76 -13.15 -3.95
C ASP A 108 -4.25 -12.97 -2.51
N GLY A 109 -3.55 -11.86 -2.25
CA GLY A 109 -3.03 -11.46 -0.95
C GLY A 109 -1.75 -12.18 -0.53
N ARG A 110 -1.07 -12.90 -1.43
CA ARG A 110 0.16 -13.63 -1.10
C ARG A 110 1.29 -12.69 -0.72
N VAL A 111 1.42 -11.56 -1.41
CA VAL A 111 2.49 -10.60 -1.10
C VAL A 111 2.27 -10.01 0.29
N GLY A 112 1.05 -9.61 0.65
CA GLY A 112 0.73 -9.19 2.00
C GLY A 112 1.08 -10.26 3.03
N ILE A 113 0.78 -11.54 2.77
CA ILE A 113 1.16 -12.66 3.66
C ILE A 113 2.68 -12.76 3.82
N ASP A 114 3.45 -12.64 2.73
CA ASP A 114 4.91 -12.68 2.77
C ASP A 114 5.52 -11.49 3.54
N PHE A 115 4.84 -10.34 3.52
CA PHE A 115 5.16 -9.19 4.38
C PHE A 115 4.75 -9.40 5.85
N GLY A 116 4.07 -10.49 6.17
CA GLY A 116 3.51 -10.76 7.50
C GLY A 116 2.31 -9.88 7.84
N VAL A 117 1.56 -9.43 6.83
CA VAL A 117 0.30 -8.69 6.99
C VAL A 117 -0.79 -9.64 7.44
N TYR A 118 -1.49 -9.28 8.50
CA TYR A 118 -2.63 -10.04 9.02
C TYR A 118 -3.87 -9.18 9.21
N GLY A 119 -3.75 -7.86 9.05
CA GLY A 119 -4.85 -6.92 8.96
C GLY A 119 -4.50 -5.74 8.07
N VAL A 120 -5.49 -4.92 7.75
CA VAL A 120 -5.26 -3.63 7.07
C VAL A 120 -5.94 -2.51 7.87
N PRO A 121 -5.33 -1.31 7.91
CA PRO A 121 -4.08 -0.95 7.24
C PRO A 121 -2.82 -1.38 8.03
N GLU A 122 -1.75 -1.61 7.29
CA GLU A 122 -0.39 -1.78 7.81
C GLU A 122 0.57 -0.99 6.91
N THR A 123 1.59 -0.35 7.50
CA THR A 123 2.52 0.51 6.76
C THR A 123 3.97 0.15 7.06
N PHE A 124 4.80 0.06 6.03
CA PHE A 124 6.20 -0.31 6.10
C PHE A 124 7.08 0.86 5.65
N LEU A 125 8.12 1.15 6.42
CA LEU A 125 9.18 2.07 6.02
C LEU A 125 10.37 1.25 5.52
N ILE A 126 10.76 1.50 4.28
CA ILE A 126 11.77 0.72 3.55
C ILE A 126 12.93 1.65 3.19
N ASP A 127 14.16 1.22 3.47
CA ASP A 127 15.36 1.98 3.13
C ASP A 127 15.81 1.75 1.68
N ARG A 128 16.86 2.48 1.26
CA ARG A 128 17.43 2.40 -0.09
C ARG A 128 18.03 1.04 -0.47
N ASP A 129 18.30 0.18 0.50
CA ASP A 129 18.79 -1.18 0.26
C ASP A 129 17.64 -2.18 0.06
N GLY A 130 16.38 -1.72 0.10
CA GLY A 130 15.20 -2.58 0.07
C GLY A 130 14.97 -3.32 1.39
N ARG A 131 15.40 -2.75 2.53
CA ARG A 131 15.18 -3.34 3.86
C ARG A 131 14.07 -2.61 4.60
N ILE A 132 13.13 -3.38 5.13
CA ILE A 132 12.12 -2.88 6.08
C ILE A 132 12.84 -2.46 7.37
N ARG A 133 12.70 -1.19 7.74
CA ARG A 133 13.27 -0.58 8.95
C ARG A 133 12.23 -0.30 10.02
N TYR A 134 10.97 -0.22 9.62
CA TYR A 134 9.86 -0.04 10.55
C TYR A 134 8.58 -0.62 9.95
N LYS A 135 7.73 -1.17 10.82
CA LYS A 135 6.38 -1.64 10.52
C LYS A 135 5.43 -0.97 11.49
N HIS A 136 4.41 -0.32 10.96
CA HIS A 136 3.29 0.26 11.70
C HIS A 136 2.06 -0.61 11.48
N ILE A 137 1.37 -0.95 12.56
CA ILE A 137 0.15 -1.76 12.54
C ILE A 137 -1.03 -0.88 12.92
N GLY A 138 -2.09 -0.90 12.10
CA GLY A 138 -3.27 -0.06 12.28
C GLY A 138 -3.13 1.31 11.59
N PRO A 139 -4.14 2.19 11.74
CA PRO A 139 -4.21 3.43 10.99
C PRO A 139 -3.07 4.40 11.31
N ILE A 140 -2.58 5.09 10.28
CA ILE A 140 -1.76 6.28 10.46
C ILE A 140 -2.63 7.43 10.96
N THR A 141 -2.24 8.02 12.09
CA THR A 141 -2.89 9.19 12.69
C THR A 141 -1.98 10.40 12.57
N PRO A 142 -2.50 11.63 12.67
CA PRO A 142 -1.63 12.82 12.69
C PRO A 142 -0.56 12.74 13.78
N GLU A 143 -0.90 12.20 14.96
CA GLU A 143 0.00 12.01 16.10
C GLU A 143 1.17 11.08 15.73
N ASN A 144 0.88 9.86 15.28
CA ASN A 144 1.92 8.88 15.00
C ASN A 144 2.71 9.21 13.73
N LEU A 145 2.10 9.93 12.77
CA LEU A 145 2.82 10.48 11.63
C LEU A 145 3.91 11.44 12.10
N GLN A 146 3.54 12.42 12.94
CA GLN A 146 4.46 13.46 13.40
C GLN A 146 5.50 12.94 14.39
N GLN A 147 5.10 12.09 15.33
CA GLN A 147 5.99 11.65 16.41
C GLN A 147 6.86 10.44 16.03
N VAL A 148 6.44 9.63 15.06
CA VAL A 148 7.10 8.35 14.77
C VAL A 148 7.57 8.26 13.33
N LEU A 149 6.66 8.39 12.36
CA LEU A 149 7.01 8.13 10.96
C LEU A 149 7.93 9.21 10.37
N LEU A 150 7.59 10.50 10.50
CA LEU A 150 8.40 11.58 9.94
C LEU A 150 9.84 11.58 10.48
N PRO A 151 10.09 11.46 11.81
CA PRO A 151 11.46 11.35 12.31
C PRO A 151 12.25 10.17 11.73
N LYS A 152 11.60 9.00 11.56
CA LYS A 152 12.24 7.81 10.98
C LYS A 152 12.53 7.98 9.48
N ILE A 153 11.62 8.60 8.74
CA ILE A 153 11.82 8.94 7.33
C ILE A 153 13.08 9.83 7.19
N GLU A 154 13.17 10.88 7.99
CA GLU A 154 14.29 11.82 7.96
C GLU A 154 15.62 11.19 8.41
N GLU A 155 15.59 10.23 9.34
CA GLU A 155 16.76 9.43 9.70
C GLU A 155 17.26 8.60 8.50
N LEU A 156 16.37 7.87 7.82
CA LEU A 156 16.75 7.04 6.69
C LEU A 156 17.20 7.84 5.46
N LYS A 157 16.63 9.03 5.22
CA LYS A 157 17.06 9.91 4.14
C LYS A 157 18.48 10.46 4.37
N ARG A 158 18.87 10.72 5.62
CA ARG A 158 20.21 11.22 5.98
C ARG A 158 21.29 10.13 6.00
N ALA A 159 20.91 8.87 6.23
CA ALA A 159 21.86 7.78 6.41
C ALA A 159 22.50 7.28 5.09
N GLY A 160 22.38 8.02 3.98
CA GLY A 160 22.83 7.62 2.63
C GLY A 160 23.11 8.78 1.74
#